data_AF-A0A2N5Y6D3-F1
#
_entry.id   AF-A0A2N5Y6D3-F1
#
_cell.length_a   1.000
_cell.length_b   1.000
_cell.length_c   1.000
_cell.angle_alpha   90.00
_cell.angle_beta   90.00
_cell.angle_gamma   90.00
#
_symmetry.space_group_name_H-M   'P 1'
#
loop_
_entity.id
_entity.type
_entity.pdbx_description
1 polymer ?
#
loop_
_entity_poly.entity_id
_entity_poly.type
_entity_poly.pdbx_seq_one_letter_code
_entity_poly.pdbx_strand_id
1 'polypeptide(L)'
;MTGARQNPTAAEQAIDSYMSELLQELPEEPIAGSSQTAPDQANGYYLFEVLGLHVAVAGDRVDSEVALPQVLEGARDATWYCSATVAGRTVTVIDTARLMLPADLAPYNVPLAERAQRMLLLDEGEWAIAIEETGEEVAIDIQAVSWRGPTGRRAWLAGTLASKRCVLLDLDGLRRLVQLPVSAAPC
;
A
#
# COMPACT_ATOMS: atom_id res chain seq x y z
N MET A 1 -31.94 -18.96 12.73
CA MET A 1 -30.76 -18.76 13.60
C MET A 1 -30.06 -17.52 13.12
N THR A 2 -30.37 -16.39 13.75
CA THR A 2 -29.93 -15.06 13.34
C THR A 2 -28.47 -14.89 13.76
N GLY A 3 -27.56 -14.87 12.79
CA GLY A 3 -26.14 -14.60 13.04
C GLY A 3 -26.00 -13.23 13.69
N ALA A 4 -25.41 -13.19 14.88
CA ALA A 4 -25.07 -11.94 15.53
C ALA A 4 -24.12 -11.18 14.60
N ARG A 5 -24.53 -10.01 14.11
CA ARG A 5 -23.60 -9.05 13.53
C ARG A 5 -22.66 -8.66 14.67
N GLN A 6 -21.44 -9.19 14.67
CA GLN A 6 -20.41 -8.72 15.58
C GLN A 6 -20.22 -7.22 15.28
N ASN A 7 -20.29 -6.39 16.33
CA ASN A 7 -20.00 -4.97 16.17
C ASN A 7 -18.53 -4.82 15.76
N PRO A 8 -18.22 -3.92 14.82
CA PRO A 8 -16.85 -3.69 14.42
C PRO A 8 -16.01 -3.27 15.65
N THR A 9 -14.83 -3.85 15.73
CA THR A 9 -13.80 -3.54 16.72
C THR A 9 -13.36 -2.08 16.59
N ALA A 10 -12.74 -1.54 17.64
CA ALA A 10 -12.19 -0.18 17.60
C ALA A 10 -11.17 0.03 16.47
N ALA A 11 -10.43 -1.03 16.09
CA ALA A 11 -9.48 -0.98 14.99
C ALA A 11 -10.17 -0.86 13.63
N GLU A 12 -11.21 -1.66 13.38
CA GLU A 12 -12.00 -1.60 12.14
C GLU A 12 -12.70 -0.24 11.98
N GLN A 13 -13.23 0.32 13.07
CA GLN A 13 -13.83 1.66 13.07
C GLN A 13 -12.83 2.75 12.70
N ALA A 14 -11.61 2.65 13.21
CA ALA A 14 -10.59 3.65 12.97
C ALA A 14 -10.03 3.56 11.54
N ILE A 15 -9.95 2.35 10.97
CA ILE A 15 -9.58 2.15 9.56
C ILE A 15 -10.69 2.63 8.62
N ASP A 16 -11.96 2.42 8.96
CA ASP A 16 -13.08 2.97 8.19
C ASP A 16 -13.11 4.52 8.22
N SER A 17 -12.80 5.11 9.37
CA SER A 17 -12.63 6.57 9.50
C SER A 17 -11.50 7.06 8.62
N TYR A 18 -10.33 6.42 8.70
CA TYR A 18 -9.18 6.75 7.88
C TYR A 18 -9.48 6.64 6.38
N MET A 19 -10.20 5.58 5.98
CA MET A 19 -10.62 5.42 4.60
C MET A 19 -11.58 6.49 4.12
N SER A 20 -12.50 6.89 4.99
CA SER A 20 -13.42 7.96 4.67
C SER A 20 -12.69 9.30 4.51
N GLU A 21 -11.64 9.56 5.30
CA GLU A 21 -10.77 10.72 5.11
C GLU A 21 -10.05 10.69 3.76
N LEU A 22 -9.42 9.56 3.40
CA LEU A 22 -8.73 9.42 2.10
C LEU A 22 -9.68 9.65 0.91
N LEU A 23 -10.94 9.23 1.03
CA LEU A 23 -11.97 9.44 0.01
C LEU A 23 -12.49 10.89 -0.05
N GLN A 24 -12.41 11.62 1.06
CA GLN A 24 -12.85 13.02 1.15
C GLN A 24 -11.75 14.02 0.80
N GLU A 25 -10.49 13.61 0.83
CA GLU A 25 -9.37 14.45 0.39
C GLU A 25 -9.50 14.79 -1.10
N LEU A 26 -9.85 16.05 -1.36
CA LEU A 26 -9.98 16.56 -2.72
C LEU A 26 -8.67 16.37 -3.49
N PRO A 27 -8.71 15.89 -4.74
CA PRO A 27 -7.52 15.82 -5.57
C PRO A 27 -6.92 17.23 -5.71
N GLU A 28 -5.60 17.33 -5.57
CA GLU A 28 -4.90 18.59 -5.82
C GLU A 28 -5.16 19.02 -7.27
N GLU A 29 -5.57 20.27 -7.48
CA GLU A 29 -5.82 20.76 -8.83
C GLU A 29 -4.55 20.63 -9.68
N PRO A 30 -4.65 20.04 -10.89
CA PRO A 30 -3.51 19.95 -11.78
C PRO A 30 -3.04 21.35 -12.14
N ILE A 31 -1.72 21.54 -12.13
CA ILE A 31 -1.09 22.78 -12.59
C ILE A 31 -1.46 22.98 -14.06
N ALA A 32 -2.15 24.08 -14.39
CA ALA A 32 -2.64 24.34 -15.74
C ALA A 32 -1.51 24.20 -16.79
N GLY A 33 -1.62 23.19 -17.66
CA GLY A 33 -0.65 22.89 -18.71
C GLY A 33 0.13 21.58 -18.55
N SER A 34 -0.03 20.82 -17.47
CA SER A 34 0.56 19.48 -17.35
C SER A 34 -0.30 18.42 -18.05
N SER A 35 0.24 17.78 -19.10
CA SER A 35 -0.30 16.55 -19.70
C SER A 35 0.23 15.31 -18.96
N GLN A 36 0.18 15.33 -17.63
CA GLN A 36 0.66 14.22 -16.81
C GLN A 36 -0.41 13.14 -16.75
N THR A 37 -0.09 11.98 -17.32
CA THR A 37 -0.78 10.72 -17.02
C THR A 37 -0.70 10.46 -15.53
N ALA A 38 -1.81 9.98 -14.94
CA ALA A 38 -1.85 9.65 -13.53
C ALA A 38 -0.79 8.59 -13.19
N PRO A 39 -0.17 8.64 -11.99
CA PRO A 39 0.80 7.63 -11.56
C PRO A 39 0.14 6.24 -11.56
N ASP A 40 0.87 5.23 -12.06
CA ASP A 40 0.46 3.81 -12.05
C ASP A 40 -0.92 3.51 -12.68
N GLN A 41 -1.31 4.28 -13.70
CA GLN A 41 -2.43 3.91 -14.55
C GLN A 41 -2.08 2.65 -15.37
N ALA A 42 -2.82 1.56 -15.17
CA ALA A 42 -2.59 0.26 -15.80
C ALA A 42 -3.89 -0.32 -16.37
N ASN A 43 -3.75 -1.34 -17.24
CA ASN A 43 -4.87 -2.06 -17.82
C ASN A 43 -5.49 -3.10 -16.87
N GLY A 44 -4.75 -3.49 -15.83
CA GLY A 44 -5.16 -4.43 -14.80
C GLY A 44 -4.49 -4.08 -13.48
N TYR A 45 -5.11 -4.47 -12.39
CA TYR A 45 -4.66 -4.15 -11.04
C TYR A 45 -4.61 -5.40 -10.19
N TYR A 46 -3.68 -5.42 -9.24
CA TYR A 46 -3.62 -6.46 -8.23
C TYR A 46 -4.16 -5.88 -6.91
N LEU A 47 -5.26 -6.44 -6.41
CA LEU A 47 -5.99 -5.98 -5.23
C LEU A 47 -5.68 -6.87 -4.04
N PHE A 48 -5.35 -6.27 -2.90
CA PHE A 48 -5.09 -6.96 -1.63
C PHE A 48 -5.57 -6.12 -0.45
N GLU A 49 -5.54 -6.72 0.73
CA GLU A 49 -5.96 -6.07 1.97
C GLU A 49 -4.76 -5.78 2.90
N VAL A 50 -4.84 -4.66 3.60
CA VAL A 50 -3.90 -4.26 4.65
C VAL A 50 -4.70 -3.88 5.90
N LEU A 51 -4.84 -4.81 6.85
CA LEU A 51 -5.64 -4.62 8.08
C LEU A 51 -7.08 -4.12 7.82
N GLY A 52 -7.79 -4.58 6.78
CA GLY A 52 -9.13 -4.06 6.42
C GLY A 52 -9.13 -2.97 5.35
N LEU A 53 -7.97 -2.40 5.02
CA LEU A 53 -7.81 -1.42 3.96
C LEU A 53 -7.65 -2.11 2.60
N HIS A 54 -8.55 -1.85 1.65
CA HIS A 54 -8.45 -2.39 0.29
C HIS A 54 -7.47 -1.56 -0.56
N VAL A 55 -6.41 -2.20 -1.05
CA VAL A 55 -5.30 -1.56 -1.77
C VAL A 55 -5.11 -2.20 -3.13
N ALA A 56 -5.03 -1.39 -4.18
CA ALA A 56 -4.74 -1.82 -5.53
C ALA A 56 -3.39 -1.27 -6.01
N VAL A 57 -2.61 -2.12 -6.68
CA VAL A 57 -1.37 -1.74 -7.38
C VAL A 57 -1.48 -2.04 -8.86
N ALA A 58 -0.72 -1.35 -9.69
CA ALA A 58 -0.62 -1.65 -11.12
C ALA A 58 -0.14 -3.09 -11.34
N GLY A 59 -0.99 -3.92 -11.95
CA GLY A 59 -0.75 -5.37 -12.05
C GLY A 59 0.39 -5.74 -12.99
N ASP A 60 0.69 -4.90 -13.98
CA ASP A 60 1.83 -5.06 -14.89
C ASP A 60 3.19 -4.87 -14.22
N ARG A 61 3.21 -4.28 -13.02
CA ARG A 61 4.40 -4.14 -12.19
C ARG A 61 4.58 -5.26 -11.18
N VAL A 62 3.60 -6.16 -11.04
CA VAL A 62 3.66 -7.32 -10.16
C VAL A 62 4.25 -8.50 -10.91
N ASP A 63 5.48 -8.90 -10.56
CA ASP A 63 6.12 -10.05 -11.19
C ASP A 63 5.59 -11.37 -10.64
N SER A 64 5.47 -11.44 -9.30
CA SER A 64 5.02 -12.63 -8.61
C SER A 64 4.66 -12.35 -7.16
N GLU A 65 3.81 -13.21 -6.63
CA GLU A 65 3.45 -13.27 -5.22
C GLU A 65 4.13 -14.47 -4.56
N VAL A 66 4.90 -14.22 -3.50
CA VAL A 66 5.68 -15.26 -2.81
C VAL A 66 5.45 -15.21 -1.31
N ALA A 67 5.73 -16.32 -0.63
CA ALA A 67 5.69 -16.36 0.84
C ALA A 67 6.76 -15.43 1.42
N LEU A 68 6.41 -14.74 2.51
CA LEU A 68 7.36 -13.89 3.22
C LEU A 68 8.45 -14.78 3.87
N PRO A 69 9.75 -14.49 3.67
CA PRO A 69 10.81 -15.23 4.34
C PRO A 69 10.75 -15.06 5.86
N GLN A 70 11.09 -16.13 6.59
CA GLN A 70 11.08 -16.10 8.06
C GLN A 70 12.14 -15.16 8.66
N VAL A 71 13.22 -14.91 7.92
CA VAL A 71 14.31 -14.03 8.35
C VAL A 71 14.23 -12.72 7.57
N LEU A 72 13.91 -11.65 8.29
CA LEU A 72 13.92 -10.29 7.79
C LEU A 72 15.08 -9.53 8.42
N GLU A 73 15.95 -8.97 7.59
CA GLU A 73 17.11 -8.20 8.01
C GLU A 73 16.76 -6.72 8.10
N GLY A 74 17.24 -6.04 9.14
CA GLY A 74 17.01 -4.59 9.29
C GLY A 74 15.57 -4.20 9.62
N ALA A 75 14.67 -5.18 9.83
CA ALA A 75 13.36 -4.94 10.41
C ALA A 75 13.53 -4.35 11.82
N ARG A 76 13.39 -3.03 11.93
CA ARG A 76 13.37 -2.30 13.20
C ARG A 76 11.96 -1.80 13.45
N ASP A 77 11.59 -1.67 14.72
CA ASP A 77 10.22 -1.33 15.11
C ASP A 77 9.74 0.05 14.61
N ALA A 78 10.66 0.94 14.22
CA ALA A 78 10.36 2.26 13.69
C ALA A 78 10.53 2.40 12.17
N THR A 79 10.96 1.35 11.47
CA THR A 79 11.17 1.43 10.01
C THR A 79 10.00 0.78 9.29
N TRP A 80 9.52 1.45 8.24
CA TRP A 80 8.46 0.99 7.34
C TRP A 80 9.02 0.15 6.18
N TYR A 81 10.28 -0.27 6.24
CA TYR A 81 10.92 -1.18 5.29
C TYR A 81 11.99 -2.05 5.99
N CYS A 82 12.26 -3.20 5.40
CA CYS A 82 13.32 -4.13 5.79
C CYS A 82 13.93 -4.80 4.55
N SER A 83 14.83 -5.76 4.73
CA SER A 83 15.39 -6.56 3.65
C SER A 83 15.05 -8.04 3.86
N ALA A 84 14.84 -8.77 2.77
CA ALA A 84 14.64 -10.20 2.79
C ALA A 84 15.51 -10.87 1.71
N THR A 85 15.96 -12.11 1.95
CA THR A 85 16.70 -12.87 0.94
C THR A 85 15.75 -13.80 0.19
N VAL A 86 15.69 -13.66 -1.14
CA VAL A 86 14.85 -14.45 -2.04
C VAL A 86 15.73 -15.04 -3.13
N ALA A 87 15.75 -16.38 -3.25
CA ALA A 87 16.54 -17.09 -4.25
C ALA A 87 18.03 -16.61 -4.34
N GLY A 88 18.63 -16.25 -3.20
CA GLY A 88 20.02 -15.79 -3.13
C GLY A 88 20.24 -14.30 -3.47
N ARG A 89 19.17 -13.51 -3.65
CA ARG A 89 19.22 -12.05 -3.82
C ARG A 89 18.62 -11.35 -2.61
N THR A 90 19.20 -10.23 -2.22
CA THR A 90 18.63 -9.35 -1.18
C THR A 90 17.64 -8.40 -1.83
N VAL A 91 16.41 -8.40 -1.35
CA VAL A 91 15.29 -7.59 -1.84
C VAL A 91 14.83 -6.67 -0.72
N THR A 92 14.58 -5.40 -1.03
CA THR A 92 13.96 -4.47 -0.06
C THR A 92 12.47 -4.73 0.01
N VAL A 93 11.94 -4.91 1.21
CA VAL A 93 10.53 -5.19 1.49
C VAL A 93 9.94 -4.01 2.25
N ILE A 94 8.86 -3.43 1.75
CA ILE A 94 8.12 -2.34 2.40
C ILE A 94 7.00 -2.94 3.27
N ASP A 95 6.89 -2.46 4.51
CA ASP A 95 5.73 -2.72 5.38
C ASP A 95 4.60 -1.76 5.01
N THR A 96 3.71 -2.25 4.15
CA THR A 96 2.59 -1.48 3.61
C THR A 96 1.68 -0.91 4.70
N ALA A 97 1.46 -1.63 5.81
CA ALA A 97 0.60 -1.12 6.88
C ALA A 97 1.25 0.03 7.64
N ARG A 98 2.53 -0.09 8.00
CA ARG A 98 3.26 0.97 8.72
C ARG A 98 3.44 2.23 7.91
N LEU A 99 3.47 2.09 6.59
CA LEU A 99 3.55 3.22 5.68
C LEU A 99 2.19 3.91 5.49
N MET A 100 1.13 3.13 5.26
CA MET A 100 -0.17 3.67 4.87
C MET A 100 -1.02 4.09 6.06
N LEU A 101 -0.90 3.42 7.19
CA LEU A 101 -1.76 3.67 8.35
C LEU A 101 -1.10 4.67 9.31
N PRO A 102 -1.88 5.63 9.83
CA PRO A 102 -1.46 6.51 10.92
C PRO A 102 -0.80 5.83 12.12
N ALA A 103 0.14 6.52 12.76
CA ALA A 103 0.94 6.06 13.92
C ALA A 103 0.12 5.60 15.13
N ASP A 104 -1.08 6.16 15.30
CA ASP A 104 -2.02 5.94 16.39
C ASP A 104 -2.96 4.76 16.14
N LEU A 105 -3.10 4.32 14.90
CA LEU A 105 -3.65 3.00 14.59
C LEU A 105 -2.60 1.97 15.02
N ALA A 106 -3.04 0.81 15.48
CA ALA A 106 -2.19 -0.14 16.22
C ALA A 106 -1.13 -0.99 15.45
N PRO A 107 -0.77 -0.82 14.14
CA PRO A 107 0.20 -1.73 13.50
C PRO A 107 1.61 -1.67 14.08
N TYR A 108 1.97 -0.58 14.78
CA TYR A 108 3.33 -0.36 15.25
C TYR A 108 3.76 -1.29 16.38
N ASN A 109 2.81 -1.89 17.09
CA ASN A 109 3.11 -2.78 18.21
C ASN A 109 3.28 -4.26 17.79
N VAL A 110 2.96 -4.60 16.54
CA VAL A 110 3.09 -5.97 16.01
C VAL A 110 4.22 -6.01 14.98
N PRO A 111 5.20 -6.91 15.11
CA PRO A 111 6.27 -7.05 14.12
C PRO A 111 5.73 -7.46 12.74
N LEU A 112 6.36 -6.98 11.67
CA LEU A 112 5.98 -7.32 10.29
C LEU A 112 5.87 -8.83 10.06
N ALA A 113 6.83 -9.59 10.60
CA ALA A 113 6.90 -11.05 10.45
C ALA A 113 5.71 -11.80 11.09
N GLU A 114 5.01 -11.18 12.05
CA GLU A 114 3.82 -11.76 12.68
C GLU A 114 2.53 -11.39 11.95
N ARG A 115 2.59 -10.38 11.07
CA ARG A 115 1.45 -9.74 10.44
C ARG A 115 1.34 -10.14 8.96
N ALA A 116 2.44 -10.02 8.22
CA ALA A 116 2.50 -10.34 6.81
C ALA A 116 2.86 -11.81 6.60
N GLN A 117 2.11 -12.50 5.75
CA GLN A 117 2.39 -13.89 5.38
C GLN A 117 3.08 -13.96 4.01
N ARG A 118 2.95 -12.90 3.20
CA ARG A 118 3.31 -12.90 1.78
C ARG A 118 3.93 -11.56 1.39
N MET A 119 4.51 -11.53 0.20
CA MET A 119 4.96 -10.30 -0.43
C MET A 119 4.77 -10.35 -1.94
N LEU A 120 4.55 -9.19 -2.54
CA LEU A 120 4.54 -9.00 -3.99
C LEU A 120 5.92 -8.53 -4.42
N LEU A 121 6.57 -9.30 -5.30
CA LEU A 121 7.78 -8.88 -6.00
C LEU A 121 7.38 -7.94 -7.13
N LEU A 122 8.07 -6.80 -7.20
CA LEU A 122 7.76 -5.70 -8.10
C LEU A 122 8.98 -5.34 -8.96
N ASP A 123 8.70 -4.84 -10.16
CA ASP A 123 9.68 -4.32 -11.12
C ASP A 123 10.86 -5.30 -11.36
N GLU A 124 10.57 -6.49 -11.88
CA GLU A 124 11.54 -7.57 -12.12
C GLU A 124 12.18 -8.13 -10.82
N GLY A 125 11.47 -8.00 -9.69
CA GLY A 125 11.91 -8.46 -8.38
C GLY A 125 12.97 -7.58 -7.71
N GLU A 126 13.11 -6.33 -8.13
CA GLU A 126 14.05 -5.35 -7.55
C GLU A 126 13.68 -4.95 -6.10
N TRP A 127 12.39 -5.00 -5.78
CA TRP A 127 11.85 -4.70 -4.46
C TRP A 127 10.50 -5.39 -4.26
N ALA A 128 9.96 -5.27 -3.05
CA ALA A 128 8.74 -5.94 -2.68
C ALA A 128 7.89 -5.12 -1.70
N ILE A 129 6.58 -5.41 -1.69
CA ILE A 129 5.65 -4.94 -0.67
C ILE A 129 5.12 -6.14 0.11
N ALA A 130 5.08 -6.04 1.43
CA ALA A 130 4.53 -7.09 2.28
C ALA A 130 2.99 -6.98 2.33
N ILE A 131 2.33 -8.13 2.27
CA ILE A 131 0.88 -8.27 2.32
C ILE A 131 0.48 -9.36 3.31
N GLU A 132 -0.69 -9.21 3.93
CA GLU A 132 -1.19 -10.14 4.95
C GLU A 132 -1.64 -11.46 4.34
N GLU A 133 -2.37 -11.38 3.23
CA GLU A 133 -2.96 -12.53 2.55
C GLU A 133 -2.83 -12.40 1.02
N THR A 134 -3.10 -13.49 0.31
CA THR A 134 -3.12 -13.51 -1.16
C THR A 134 -4.17 -12.54 -1.69
N GLY A 135 -3.77 -11.69 -2.63
CA GLY A 135 -4.66 -10.81 -3.36
C GLY A 135 -5.20 -11.43 -4.65
N GLU A 136 -5.84 -10.61 -5.46
CA GLU A 136 -6.46 -11.02 -6.73
C GLU A 136 -6.23 -9.99 -7.84
N GLU A 137 -6.14 -10.48 -9.08
CA GLU A 137 -6.14 -9.62 -10.25
C GLU A 137 -7.57 -9.14 -10.56
N VAL A 138 -7.72 -7.83 -10.73
CA VAL A 138 -9.00 -7.17 -10.99
C VAL A 138 -8.89 -6.11 -12.07
N ALA A 139 -9.99 -5.91 -12.79
CA ALA A 139 -10.16 -4.73 -13.62
C ALA A 139 -10.71 -3.57 -12.78
N ILE A 140 -10.13 -2.39 -12.97
CA ILE A 140 -10.60 -1.12 -12.40
C ILE A 140 -10.94 -0.18 -13.56
N ASP A 141 -12.13 0.42 -13.49
CA ASP A 141 -12.49 1.51 -14.39
C ASP A 141 -11.70 2.76 -14.01
N ILE A 142 -10.66 3.05 -14.78
CA ILE A 142 -9.78 4.21 -14.59
C ILE A 142 -10.53 5.56 -14.63
N GLN A 143 -11.71 5.62 -15.27
CA GLN A 143 -12.52 6.84 -15.32
C GLN A 143 -13.28 7.08 -14.00
N ALA A 144 -13.46 6.03 -13.19
CA ALA A 144 -14.07 6.11 -11.87
C ALA A 144 -13.05 6.40 -10.76
N VAL A 145 -11.75 6.40 -11.08
CA VAL A 145 -10.67 6.68 -10.13
C VAL A 145 -10.50 8.19 -9.97
N SER A 146 -10.51 8.64 -8.72
CA SER A 146 -10.10 10.00 -8.35
C SER A 146 -8.58 10.02 -8.18
N TRP A 147 -7.88 10.36 -9.25
CA TRP A 147 -6.41 10.43 -9.29
C TRP A 147 -5.87 11.62 -8.50
N ARG A 148 -4.70 11.42 -7.89
CA ARG A 148 -3.99 12.43 -7.10
C ARG A 148 -2.83 13.00 -7.92
N GLY A 149 -2.55 14.28 -7.74
CA GLY A 149 -1.35 14.90 -8.30
C GLY A 149 -0.06 14.39 -7.64
N PRO A 150 1.09 14.49 -8.31
CA PRO A 150 2.38 13.98 -7.81
C PRO A 150 2.97 14.75 -6.62
N THR A 151 2.34 15.85 -6.20
CA THR A 151 2.79 16.74 -5.10
C THR A 151 2.07 16.50 -3.78
N GLY A 152 1.22 15.47 -3.71
CA GLY A 152 0.42 15.20 -2.53
C GLY A 152 1.24 14.86 -1.27
N ARG A 153 0.71 15.22 -0.10
CA ARG A 153 1.27 14.85 1.23
C ARG A 153 1.56 13.36 1.41
N ARG A 154 0.87 12.49 0.67
CA ARG A 154 1.01 11.02 0.72
C ARG A 154 1.60 10.53 -0.59
N ALA A 155 2.93 10.50 -0.66
CA ALA A 155 3.66 10.07 -1.86
C ALA A 155 3.31 8.64 -2.31
N TRP A 156 2.72 7.81 -1.44
CA TRP A 156 2.31 6.44 -1.76
C TRP A 156 0.89 6.34 -2.36
N LEU A 157 0.10 7.42 -2.41
CA LEU A 157 -1.32 7.36 -2.83
C LEU A 157 -1.50 7.94 -4.24
N ALA A 158 -1.66 7.07 -5.24
CA ALA A 158 -1.92 7.44 -6.62
C ALA A 158 -3.35 7.94 -6.85
N GLY A 159 -4.33 7.34 -6.15
CA GLY A 159 -5.74 7.70 -6.32
C GLY A 159 -6.66 6.91 -5.42
N THR A 160 -7.95 7.22 -5.48
CA THR A 160 -8.99 6.50 -4.73
C THR A 160 -10.16 6.11 -5.61
N LEU A 161 -10.79 4.98 -5.29
CA LEU A 161 -11.97 4.46 -5.97
C LEU A 161 -13.09 4.28 -4.94
N ALA A 162 -13.97 5.29 -4.87
CA ALA A 162 -15.04 5.33 -3.87
C ALA A 162 -16.03 4.17 -3.96
N SER A 163 -16.34 3.73 -5.19
CA SER A 163 -17.30 2.64 -5.45
C SER A 163 -16.87 1.30 -4.84
N LYS A 164 -15.57 1.06 -4.74
CA LYS A 164 -14.98 -0.14 -4.12
C LYS A 164 -14.33 0.14 -2.75
N ARG A 165 -14.40 1.39 -2.24
CA ARG A 165 -13.63 1.86 -1.07
C ARG A 165 -12.17 1.37 -1.12
N CYS A 166 -11.52 1.64 -2.25
CA CYS A 166 -10.19 1.14 -2.55
C CYS A 166 -9.22 2.30 -2.78
N VAL A 167 -7.99 2.14 -2.33
CA VAL A 167 -6.89 3.07 -2.62
C VAL A 167 -5.97 2.47 -3.68
N LEU A 168 -5.55 3.29 -4.63
CA LEU A 168 -4.55 2.94 -5.62
C LEU A 168 -3.19 3.44 -5.15
N LEU A 169 -2.21 2.54 -5.12
CA LEU A 169 -0.87 2.80 -4.62
C LEU A 169 0.00 3.40 -5.73
N ASP A 170 0.76 4.45 -5.41
CA ASP A 170 1.84 5.00 -6.25
C ASP A 170 3.14 4.26 -5.92
N LEU A 171 3.48 3.27 -6.75
CA LEU A 171 4.67 2.44 -6.66
C LEU A 171 5.95 3.25 -6.92
N ASP A 172 5.92 4.27 -7.77
CA ASP A 172 7.07 5.16 -8.01
C ASP A 172 7.32 6.10 -6.82
N GLY A 173 6.26 6.65 -6.26
CA GLY A 173 6.29 7.42 -5.02
C GLY A 173 6.81 6.60 -3.85
N LEU A 174 6.34 5.35 -3.72
CA LEU A 174 6.87 4.38 -2.78
C LEU A 174 8.35 4.11 -2.94
N ARG A 175 8.77 3.79 -4.17
CA ARG A 175 10.17 3.45 -4.47
C ARG A 175 11.09 4.61 -4.13
N ARG A 176 10.66 5.85 -4.37
CA ARG A 176 11.40 7.06 -3.99
C ARG A 176 11.59 7.19 -2.49
N LEU A 177 10.59 6.84 -1.66
CA LEU A 177 10.73 6.90 -0.20
C LEU A 177 11.86 5.98 0.30
N VAL A 178 12.05 4.81 -0.33
CA VAL A 178 13.06 3.82 0.11
C VAL A 178 14.48 4.25 -0.26
N GLN A 179 14.60 5.04 -1.32
CA GLN A 179 15.88 5.56 -1.80
C GLN A 179 16.33 6.82 -1.04
N LEU A 180 15.47 7.40 -0.20
CA LEU A 180 15.82 8.55 0.64
C LEU A 180 16.55 8.11 1.91
N PRO A 181 17.55 8.88 2.39
CA PRO A 181 18.17 8.61 3.69
C PRO A 181 17.13 8.70 4.82
N VAL A 182 17.23 7.80 5.81
CA VAL A 182 16.28 7.58 6.94
C VAL A 182 15.85 8.86 7.68
N SER A 183 16.62 9.96 7.57
CA SER A 183 16.31 11.27 8.14
C SER A 183 15.15 12.03 7.46
N ALA A 184 14.58 11.51 6.35
CA ALA A 184 13.59 12.20 5.52
C ALA A 184 12.21 11.51 5.43
N ALA A 185 11.95 10.50 6.27
CA ALA A 185 10.63 9.86 6.32
C ALA A 185 9.55 10.85 6.77
N PRO A 186 8.31 10.78 6.24
CA PRO A 186 7.22 11.66 6.67
C PRO A 186 6.97 11.45 8.16
N CYS A 187 6.97 12.56 8.90
CA CYS A 187 6.60 12.62 10.32
C CYS A 187 5.12 12.28 10.52
#